data_AF-A0A6P5SWJ2-F1
#
_entry.id   AF-A0A6P5SWJ2-F1
#
_cell.length_a   1.000
_cell.length_b   1.000
_cell.length_c   1.000
_cell.angle_alpha   90.00
_cell.angle_beta   90.00
_cell.angle_gamma   90.00
#
_symmetry.space_group_name_H-M   'P 1'
#
loop_
_entity.id
_entity.type
_entity.pdbx_description
1 polymer ?
#
loop_
_entity_poly.entity_id
_entity_poly.type
_entity_poly.pdbx_seq_one_letter_code
_entity_poly.pdbx_strand_id
1 'polypeptide(L)'
;MSSSSPSSSSPHRSRGGGDNGTSSKSKGEDRPRFFDSKAKSNCWAKADVVPGRHPERWRKDAAGNVVCKRFCNCQGCLCFEYDHIVPFSKGGESTEDNCQILQTRVNRFKSDKDQIDKTQLKGYSCDVKFTDKELDIIEMAVYGDVIRPGNQCRCKTVAEMLGQYKAKDKTAACKLP
;
A
#
# COMPACT_ATOMS: atom_id res chain seq x y z
N MET A 1 -24.53 -34.38 -22.38
CA MET A 1 -23.09 -34.71 -22.44
C MET A 1 -22.34 -33.49 -21.97
N SER A 2 -21.97 -33.50 -20.69
CA SER A 2 -21.42 -32.33 -19.99
C SER A 2 -19.91 -32.28 -20.15
N SER A 3 -19.42 -31.11 -20.53
CA SER A 3 -18.02 -30.77 -20.77
C SER A 3 -17.30 -30.46 -19.45
N SER A 4 -16.26 -31.23 -19.14
CA SER A 4 -15.38 -31.00 -17.99
C SER A 4 -14.04 -30.47 -18.49
N SER A 5 -13.70 -29.22 -18.15
CA SER A 5 -12.35 -28.67 -18.29
C SER A 5 -11.56 -28.89 -16.99
N PRO A 6 -10.28 -29.29 -17.02
CA PRO A 6 -9.49 -29.45 -15.81
C PRO A 6 -8.91 -28.10 -15.34
N SER A 7 -9.08 -27.83 -14.04
CA SER A 7 -8.46 -26.74 -13.29
C SER A 7 -6.97 -27.01 -13.08
N SER A 8 -6.12 -26.06 -13.45
CA SER A 8 -4.69 -26.10 -13.13
C SER A 8 -4.41 -25.32 -11.84
N SER A 9 -3.96 -26.06 -10.83
CA SER A 9 -3.63 -25.61 -9.49
C SER A 9 -2.38 -24.72 -9.48
N SER A 10 -2.46 -23.58 -8.78
CA SER A 10 -1.31 -22.69 -8.54
C SER A 10 -0.32 -23.32 -7.54
N PRO A 11 1.01 -23.20 -7.73
CA PRO A 11 1.98 -23.77 -6.80
C PRO A 11 2.14 -22.91 -5.53
N HIS A 12 1.93 -23.55 -4.38
CA HIS A 12 2.34 -23.09 -3.07
C HIS A 12 3.87 -22.91 -3.00
N ARG A 13 4.35 -21.74 -2.58
CA ARG A 13 5.75 -21.55 -2.18
C ARG A 13 5.91 -21.81 -0.69
N SER A 14 6.55 -22.92 -0.35
CA SER A 14 6.94 -23.31 1.00
C SER A 14 8.09 -22.46 1.54
N ARG A 15 8.07 -22.18 2.85
CA ARG A 15 9.12 -21.54 3.65
C ARG A 15 10.00 -22.60 4.32
N GLY A 16 11.33 -22.42 4.27
CA GLY A 16 12.23 -22.55 5.44
C GLY A 16 13.24 -23.72 5.53
N GLY A 17 14.53 -23.36 5.77
CA GLY A 17 15.64 -24.17 6.34
C GLY A 17 16.69 -24.63 5.32
N GLY A 18 17.94 -24.10 5.23
CA GLY A 18 19.12 -24.28 6.11
C GLY A 18 19.94 -25.50 5.63
N ASP A 19 21.26 -25.57 5.41
CA ASP A 19 22.47 -24.81 5.73
C ASP A 19 23.64 -25.33 4.81
N ASN A 20 24.74 -24.57 4.74
CA ASN A 20 26.13 -24.93 4.45
C ASN A 20 26.63 -25.29 3.03
N GLY A 21 27.47 -24.41 2.50
CA GLY A 21 28.28 -24.63 1.30
C GLY A 21 29.23 -23.47 1.02
N THR A 22 30.40 -23.49 1.66
CA THR A 22 31.56 -22.61 1.43
C THR A 22 31.92 -22.47 -0.05
N SER A 23 31.88 -21.24 -0.58
CA SER A 23 32.69 -20.88 -1.75
C SER A 23 33.08 -19.39 -1.72
N SER A 24 34.37 -19.21 -1.95
CA SER A 24 35.19 -18.00 -2.03
C SER A 24 34.58 -16.74 -2.68
N LYS A 25 34.59 -15.66 -1.89
CA LYS A 25 34.67 -14.23 -2.22
C LYS A 25 34.71 -13.84 -3.72
N SER A 26 33.60 -13.29 -4.19
CA SER A 26 33.61 -12.05 -4.98
C SER A 26 33.22 -10.89 -4.04
N LYS A 27 34.10 -9.89 -3.88
CA LYS A 27 33.74 -8.61 -3.26
C LYS A 27 32.90 -7.80 -4.26
N GLY A 28 31.66 -8.20 -4.45
CA GLY A 28 30.59 -7.28 -4.80
C GLY A 28 29.70 -7.25 -3.57
N GLU A 29 29.51 -6.09 -2.94
CA GLU A 29 28.46 -6.00 -1.93
C GLU A 29 27.16 -6.42 -2.60
N ASP A 30 26.60 -7.54 -2.15
CA ASP A 30 25.38 -8.11 -2.72
C ASP A 30 24.23 -7.17 -2.35
N ARG A 31 24.02 -6.16 -3.20
CA ARG A 31 23.13 -5.03 -2.90
C ARG A 31 21.73 -5.55 -2.61
N PRO A 32 21.11 -5.19 -1.46
CA PRO A 32 19.84 -5.77 -1.05
C PRO A 32 18.75 -5.43 -2.07
N ARG A 33 17.94 -6.43 -2.44
CA ARG A 33 16.81 -6.23 -3.37
C ARG A 33 15.62 -5.53 -2.72
N PHE A 34 15.50 -5.57 -1.40
CA PHE A 34 14.36 -5.01 -0.69
C PHE A 34 14.73 -3.70 0.00
N PHE A 35 13.83 -2.73 -0.03
CA PHE A 35 13.95 -1.52 0.77
C PHE A 35 13.87 -1.85 2.26
N ASP A 36 14.82 -1.31 3.03
CA ASP A 36 14.78 -1.38 4.49
C ASP A 36 13.64 -0.51 5.07
N SER A 37 13.47 -0.57 6.39
CA SER A 37 12.41 0.17 7.09
C SER A 37 12.54 1.69 6.96
N LYS A 38 13.77 2.20 6.97
CA LYS A 38 14.07 3.63 6.88
C LYS A 38 13.76 4.13 5.46
N ALA A 39 14.22 3.43 4.44
CA ALA A 39 13.95 3.71 3.04
C ALA A 39 12.43 3.70 2.77
N LYS A 40 11.69 2.71 3.28
CA LYS A 40 10.22 2.67 3.15
C LYS A 40 9.53 3.85 3.84
N SER A 41 9.99 4.23 5.02
CA SER A 41 9.42 5.36 5.77
C SER A 41 9.65 6.67 5.01
N ASN A 42 10.87 6.90 4.53
CA ASN A 42 11.24 8.10 3.78
C ASN A 42 10.56 8.13 2.40
N CYS A 43 10.49 7.01 1.71
CA CYS A 43 9.77 6.85 0.44
C CYS A 43 8.27 7.21 0.57
N TRP A 44 7.61 6.76 1.64
CA TRP A 44 6.23 7.16 1.92
C TRP A 44 6.11 8.66 2.24
N ALA A 45 7.03 9.21 3.02
CA ALA A 45 7.02 10.62 3.40
C ALA A 45 7.24 11.56 2.20
N LYS A 46 8.07 11.15 1.23
CA LYS A 46 8.37 11.86 -0.02
C LYS A 46 7.19 11.89 -1.00
N ALA A 47 6.30 10.90 -0.96
CA ALA A 47 5.16 10.83 -1.87
C ALA A 47 4.18 12.00 -1.69
N ASP A 48 3.46 12.36 -2.74
CA ASP A 48 2.53 13.49 -2.72
C ASP A 48 1.41 13.29 -1.67
N VAL A 49 1.06 14.37 -0.96
CA VAL A 49 -0.04 14.34 0.01
C VAL A 49 -1.40 14.36 -0.69
N VAL A 50 -2.40 13.72 -0.09
CA VAL A 50 -3.80 13.87 -0.51
C VAL A 50 -4.38 15.07 0.22
N PRO A 51 -4.81 16.14 -0.47
CA PRO A 51 -5.39 17.31 0.18
C PRO A 51 -6.57 16.94 1.08
N GLY A 52 -6.62 17.54 2.27
CA GLY A 52 -7.69 17.27 3.24
C GLY A 52 -7.61 15.91 3.93
N ARG A 53 -6.49 15.18 3.83
CA ARG A 53 -6.30 13.86 4.46
C ARG A 53 -5.05 13.81 5.34
N HIS A 54 -5.04 12.88 6.29
CA HIS A 54 -3.86 12.66 7.14
C HIS A 54 -2.66 12.16 6.33
N PRO A 55 -1.53 12.88 6.28
CA PRO A 55 -0.39 12.56 5.41
C PRO A 55 0.33 11.27 5.80
N GLU A 56 0.18 10.79 7.04
CA GLU A 56 0.74 9.48 7.43
C GLU A 56 -0.13 8.29 7.00
N ARG A 57 -1.42 8.52 6.71
CA ARG A 57 -2.38 7.48 6.36
C ARG A 57 -2.64 7.42 4.86
N TRP A 58 -2.66 8.57 4.20
CA TRP A 58 -3.03 8.72 2.80
C TRP A 58 -1.94 9.43 2.02
N ARG A 59 -1.61 8.89 0.84
CA ARG A 59 -0.68 9.49 -0.13
C ARG A 59 -1.22 9.31 -1.54
N LYS A 60 -0.68 10.08 -2.47
CA LYS A 60 -0.78 9.80 -3.91
C LYS A 60 0.45 9.02 -4.34
N ASP A 61 0.22 7.98 -5.10
CA ASP A 61 1.28 7.23 -5.76
C ASP A 61 1.90 8.02 -6.93
N ALA A 62 2.97 7.50 -7.54
CA ALA A 62 3.65 8.19 -8.63
C ALA A 62 2.79 8.37 -9.91
N ALA A 63 1.68 7.63 -10.02
CA ALA A 63 0.68 7.76 -11.08
C ALA A 63 -0.50 8.68 -10.69
N GLY A 64 -0.49 9.24 -9.48
CA GLY A 64 -1.50 10.15 -8.94
C GLY A 64 -2.70 9.46 -8.27
N ASN A 65 -2.64 8.15 -8.02
CA ASN A 65 -3.69 7.39 -7.36
C ASN A 65 -3.66 7.57 -5.85
N VAL A 66 -4.82 7.70 -5.22
CA VAL A 66 -4.92 7.69 -3.74
C VAL A 66 -4.64 6.28 -3.22
N VAL A 67 -3.73 6.15 -2.26
CA VAL A 67 -3.39 4.89 -1.59
C VAL A 67 -3.35 5.07 -0.07
N CYS A 68 -3.63 3.99 0.67
CA CYS A 68 -3.66 3.99 2.14
C CYS A 68 -2.49 3.21 2.72
N LYS A 69 -1.83 3.74 3.77
CA LYS A 69 -0.66 3.14 4.41
C LYS A 69 -0.94 1.72 4.94
N ARG A 70 -2.14 1.46 5.45
CA ARG A 70 -2.56 0.13 5.94
C ARG A 70 -2.71 -0.90 4.82
N PHE A 71 -2.90 -0.46 3.58
CA PHE A 71 -3.08 -1.31 2.41
C PHE A 71 -1.76 -1.53 1.64
N CYS A 72 -0.68 -1.81 2.37
CA CYS A 72 0.60 -2.21 1.79
C CYS A 72 0.56 -3.71 1.45
N ASN A 73 1.04 -4.09 0.25
CA ASN A 73 1.13 -5.48 -0.21
C ASN A 73 -0.22 -6.22 -0.29
N CYS A 74 -1.27 -5.55 -0.76
CA CYS A 74 -2.58 -6.15 -1.00
C CYS A 74 -3.10 -5.89 -2.42
N GLN A 75 -4.26 -6.48 -2.75
CA GLN A 75 -4.99 -6.20 -3.99
C GLN A 75 -6.15 -5.26 -3.72
N GLY A 76 -6.29 -4.21 -4.53
CA GLY A 76 -7.36 -3.24 -4.40
C GLY A 76 -6.96 -1.87 -4.93
N CYS A 77 -7.95 -1.00 -5.11
CA CYS A 77 -7.73 0.32 -5.70
C CYS A 77 -7.04 1.33 -4.77
N LEU A 78 -6.98 1.03 -3.46
CA LEU A 78 -6.24 1.81 -2.47
C LEU A 78 -4.97 1.08 -1.97
N CYS A 79 -4.73 -0.13 -2.49
CA CYS A 79 -3.55 -0.93 -2.14
C CYS A 79 -2.33 -0.47 -2.93
N PHE A 80 -1.18 -0.51 -2.29
CA PHE A 80 0.09 -0.13 -2.89
C PHE A 80 1.22 -1.09 -2.53
N GLU A 81 2.29 -1.01 -3.30
CA GLU A 81 3.57 -1.66 -3.05
C GLU A 81 4.69 -0.61 -3.16
N TYR A 82 5.82 -0.88 -2.50
CA TYR A 82 7.05 -0.10 -2.73
C TYR A 82 7.75 -0.65 -3.97
N ASP A 83 8.05 0.23 -4.90
CA ASP A 83 8.62 -0.08 -6.20
C ASP A 83 9.92 0.68 -6.43
N HIS A 84 10.81 0.09 -7.24
CA HIS A 84 12.02 0.75 -7.68
C HIS A 84 11.73 1.62 -8.90
N ILE A 85 12.05 2.91 -8.86
CA ILE A 85 11.92 3.83 -10.00
C ILE A 85 12.71 3.28 -11.19
N VAL A 86 14.00 3.01 -10.99
CA VAL A 86 14.83 2.18 -11.86
C VAL A 86 14.77 0.75 -11.34
N PRO A 87 14.24 -0.23 -12.11
CA PRO A 87 14.11 -1.61 -11.66
C PRO A 87 15.42 -2.21 -11.15
N PHE A 88 15.32 -3.04 -10.11
CA PHE A 88 16.49 -3.72 -9.55
C PHE A 88 17.27 -4.52 -10.60
N SER A 89 16.58 -5.19 -11.53
CA SER A 89 17.18 -5.94 -12.64
C SER A 89 17.97 -5.07 -13.62
N LYS A 90 17.75 -3.76 -13.62
CA LYS A 90 18.43 -2.75 -14.45
C LYS A 90 19.45 -1.93 -13.67
N GLY A 91 19.89 -2.44 -12.52
CA GLY A 91 20.92 -1.80 -11.70
C GLY A 91 20.40 -0.85 -10.62
N GLY A 92 19.08 -0.63 -10.52
CA GLY A 92 18.53 0.29 -9.52
C GLY A 92 18.69 -0.22 -8.09
N GLU A 93 19.26 0.59 -7.22
CA GLU A 93 19.51 0.25 -5.81
C GLU A 93 18.23 0.36 -4.95
N SER A 94 18.19 -0.34 -3.82
CA SER A 94 17.06 -0.30 -2.88
C SER A 94 17.20 0.83 -1.86
N THR A 95 17.39 2.05 -2.36
CA THR A 95 17.54 3.27 -1.56
C THR A 95 16.25 4.09 -1.57
N GLU A 96 16.15 5.05 -0.66
CA GLU A 96 15.00 5.96 -0.59
C GLU A 96 14.81 6.85 -1.84
N ASP A 97 15.88 7.11 -2.59
CA ASP A 97 15.84 7.97 -3.79
C ASP A 97 15.38 7.20 -5.02
N ASN A 98 15.61 5.88 -5.04
CA ASN A 98 15.10 5.00 -6.07
C ASN A 98 13.76 4.34 -5.69
N CYS A 99 13.14 4.76 -4.59
CA CYS A 99 11.87 4.22 -4.13
C CYS A 99 10.70 5.10 -4.54
N GLN A 100 9.63 4.47 -5.01
CA GLN A 100 8.31 5.09 -5.17
C GLN A 100 7.23 4.16 -4.61
N ILE A 101 6.08 4.72 -4.26
CA ILE A 101 4.88 3.91 -4.02
C ILE A 101 4.05 3.87 -5.30
N LEU A 102 3.51 2.69 -5.61
CA LEU A 102 2.62 2.47 -6.75
C LEU A 102 1.43 1.63 -6.32
N GLN A 103 0.24 1.99 -6.82
CA GLN A 103 -0.94 1.13 -6.70
C GLN A 103 -0.58 -0.27 -7.22
N THR A 104 -0.95 -1.32 -6.49
CA THR A 104 -0.48 -2.69 -6.79
C THR A 104 -0.72 -3.13 -8.24
N ARG A 105 -1.85 -2.73 -8.84
CA ARG A 105 -2.14 -3.00 -10.25
C ARG A 105 -1.17 -2.26 -11.19
N VAL A 106 -0.92 -0.99 -10.93
CA VAL A 106 0.03 -0.16 -11.69
C VAL A 106 1.45 -0.72 -11.54
N ASN A 107 1.84 -1.15 -10.34
CA ASN A 107 3.13 -1.77 -10.09
C ASN A 107 3.32 -3.05 -10.92
N ARG A 108 2.30 -3.92 -10.95
CA ARG A 108 2.31 -5.14 -11.78
C ARG A 108 2.43 -4.85 -13.27
N PHE A 109 1.80 -3.78 -13.75
CA PHE A 109 1.96 -3.34 -15.13
C PHE A 109 3.38 -2.84 -15.41
N LYS A 110 3.95 -2.06 -14.48
CA LYS A 110 5.31 -1.54 -14.59
C LYS A 110 6.35 -2.66 -14.61
N SER A 111 6.27 -3.61 -13.69
CA SER A 111 7.21 -4.73 -13.61
C SER A 111 8.68 -4.23 -13.62
N ASP A 112 9.49 -4.73 -14.55
CA ASP A 112 10.89 -4.43 -14.80
C ASP A 112 11.10 -3.46 -15.96
N LYS A 113 10.03 -2.84 -16.46
CA LYS A 113 10.13 -1.76 -17.45
C LYS A 113 10.64 -0.50 -16.75
N ASP A 114 11.56 0.17 -17.41
CA ASP A 114 12.05 1.50 -17.06
C ASP A 114 11.48 2.52 -18.04
N GLN A 115 11.56 3.81 -17.69
CA GLN A 115 11.16 4.92 -18.56
C GLN A 115 9.69 4.85 -19.06
N ILE A 116 8.80 4.25 -18.26
CA ILE A 116 7.36 4.32 -18.54
C ILE A 116 6.86 5.74 -18.27
N ASP A 117 6.12 6.30 -19.22
CA ASP A 117 5.49 7.59 -19.04
C ASP A 117 4.37 7.56 -17.97
N LYS A 118 4.21 8.66 -17.24
CA LYS A 118 3.18 8.77 -16.19
C LYS A 118 1.76 8.57 -16.74
N THR A 119 1.48 8.97 -18.00
CA THR A 119 0.16 8.75 -18.61
C THR A 119 -0.12 7.28 -18.84
N GLN A 120 0.90 6.50 -19.22
CA GLN A 120 0.78 5.05 -19.37
C GLN A 120 0.53 4.39 -18.02
N LEU A 121 1.30 4.75 -16.97
CA LEU A 121 1.05 4.23 -15.61
C LEU A 121 -0.38 4.52 -15.15
N LYS A 122 -0.84 5.76 -15.36
CA LYS A 122 -2.20 6.20 -15.02
C LYS A 122 -3.28 5.44 -15.80
N GLY A 123 -2.99 5.00 -17.02
CA GLY A 123 -3.90 4.17 -17.82
C GLY A 123 -4.21 2.80 -17.22
N TYR A 124 -3.36 2.29 -16.32
CA TYR A 124 -3.56 1.02 -15.62
C TYR A 124 -4.09 1.18 -14.19
N SER A 125 -4.36 2.42 -13.78
CA SER A 125 -5.00 2.73 -12.51
C SER A 125 -6.42 2.16 -12.44
N CYS A 126 -6.92 1.93 -11.23
CA CYS A 126 -8.36 1.75 -11.05
C CYS A 126 -9.14 2.99 -11.50
N ASP A 127 -10.21 2.75 -12.26
CA ASP A 127 -11.21 3.78 -12.57
C ASP A 127 -12.32 3.83 -11.50
N VAL A 128 -11.91 3.99 -10.24
CA VAL A 128 -12.82 4.21 -9.11
C VAL A 128 -12.41 5.52 -8.45
N LYS A 129 -13.34 6.45 -8.35
CA LYS A 129 -13.12 7.75 -7.70
C LYS A 129 -13.84 7.75 -6.35
N PHE A 130 -13.06 7.64 -5.29
CA PHE A 130 -13.58 7.73 -3.94
C PHE A 130 -13.89 9.18 -3.60
N THR A 131 -15.10 9.41 -3.13
CA THR A 131 -15.50 10.64 -2.47
C THR A 131 -14.85 10.74 -1.10
N ASP A 132 -14.88 11.94 -0.53
CA ASP A 132 -14.38 12.15 0.81
C ASP A 132 -15.11 11.31 1.87
N LYS A 133 -16.41 11.07 1.70
CA LYS A 133 -17.20 10.26 2.63
C LYS A 133 -16.80 8.79 2.55
N GLU A 134 -16.56 8.26 1.35
CA GLU A 134 -16.12 6.87 1.18
C GLU A 134 -14.73 6.64 1.74
N LEU A 135 -13.81 7.58 1.55
CA LEU A 135 -12.49 7.52 2.18
C LEU A 135 -12.58 7.59 3.72
N ASP A 136 -13.50 8.40 4.28
CA ASP A 136 -13.74 8.43 5.73
C ASP A 136 -14.20 7.05 6.23
N ILE A 137 -15.17 6.40 5.56
CA ILE A 137 -15.65 5.06 5.91
C ILE A 137 -14.53 4.03 5.86
N ILE A 138 -13.67 4.08 4.84
CA ILE A 138 -12.54 3.17 4.70
C ILE A 138 -11.50 3.43 5.80
N GLU A 139 -11.22 4.69 6.13
CA GLU A 139 -10.32 5.06 7.22
C GLU A 139 -10.84 4.52 8.56
N MET A 140 -12.13 4.68 8.83
CA MET A 140 -12.80 4.11 10.00
C MET A 140 -12.64 2.59 10.05
N ALA A 141 -12.82 1.90 8.92
CA ALA A 141 -12.72 0.46 8.87
C ALA A 141 -11.29 -0.05 9.17
N VAL A 142 -10.25 0.70 8.78
CA VAL A 142 -8.85 0.25 8.92
C VAL A 142 -8.10 0.82 10.11
N TYR A 143 -8.52 1.97 10.64
CA TYR A 143 -7.88 2.62 11.80
C TYR A 143 -8.80 2.72 13.02
N GLY A 144 -10.12 2.61 12.85
CA GLY A 144 -11.10 2.80 13.92
C GLY A 144 -11.46 4.27 14.16
N ASP A 145 -10.90 5.19 13.39
CA ASP A 145 -11.09 6.63 13.49
C ASP A 145 -10.86 7.33 12.14
N VAL A 146 -11.24 8.60 12.06
CA VAL A 146 -10.95 9.50 10.95
C VAL A 146 -10.18 10.69 11.50
N ILE A 147 -9.11 11.08 10.83
CA ILE A 147 -8.34 12.28 11.18
C ILE A 147 -8.14 13.13 9.94
N ARG A 148 -8.84 14.27 9.87
CA ARG A 148 -8.67 15.29 8.81
C ARG A 148 -9.03 16.68 9.31
N PRO A 149 -8.58 17.76 8.65
CA PRO A 149 -8.99 19.11 8.99
C PRO A 149 -10.51 19.24 9.07
N GLY A 150 -11.02 19.70 10.22
CA GLY A 150 -12.45 19.87 10.47
C GLY A 150 -13.25 18.60 10.81
N ASN A 151 -12.64 17.41 10.78
CA ASN A 151 -13.30 16.17 11.19
C ASN A 151 -12.32 15.19 11.85
N GLN A 152 -12.42 15.06 13.17
CA GLN A 152 -11.70 14.07 13.95
C GLN A 152 -12.70 13.28 14.79
N CYS A 153 -12.82 11.99 14.52
CA CYS A 153 -13.85 11.16 15.13
C CYS A 153 -13.43 9.70 15.24
N ARG A 154 -14.08 8.94 16.12
CA ARG A 154 -13.86 7.50 16.29
C ARG A 154 -15.11 6.65 16.07
N CYS A 155 -14.91 5.37 15.76
CA CYS A 155 -15.96 4.37 15.81
C CYS A 155 -16.43 4.15 17.26
N LYS A 156 -17.75 4.11 17.46
CA LYS A 156 -18.33 3.66 18.72
C LYS A 156 -18.28 2.14 18.81
N THR A 157 -18.14 1.63 20.02
CA THR A 157 -18.43 0.22 20.31
C THR A 157 -19.94 -0.03 20.31
N VAL A 158 -20.33 -1.29 20.13
CA VAL A 158 -21.75 -1.70 20.21
C VAL A 158 -22.35 -1.34 21.58
N ALA A 159 -21.60 -1.51 22.68
CA ALA A 159 -22.06 -1.18 24.02
C ALA A 159 -22.36 0.34 24.19
N GLU A 160 -21.56 1.22 23.56
CA GLU A 160 -21.85 2.65 23.54
C GLU A 160 -23.10 3.00 22.74
N MET A 161 -23.31 2.29 21.62
CA MET A 161 -24.53 2.45 20.81
C MET A 161 -25.77 1.98 21.57
N LEU A 162 -25.66 0.93 22.38
CA LEU A 162 -26.73 0.41 23.23
C LEU A 162 -26.89 1.17 24.56
N GLY A 163 -26.07 2.20 24.81
CA GLY A 163 -26.11 2.98 26.05
C GLY A 163 -25.63 2.24 27.30
N GLN A 164 -25.07 1.03 27.14
CA GLN A 164 -24.57 0.17 28.22
C GLN A 164 -23.21 0.63 28.73
N TYR A 165 -22.49 1.44 27.96
CA TYR A 165 -21.17 1.95 28.30
C TYR A 165 -21.02 3.41 27.86
N LYS A 166 -20.39 4.23 28.70
CA LYS A 166 -19.97 5.60 28.36
C LYS A 166 -18.45 5.63 28.27
N ALA A 167 -17.92 5.94 27.09
CA ALA A 167 -16.47 6.04 26.93
C ALA A 167 -15.87 7.17 27.78
N LYS A 168 -14.66 6.90 28.25
CA LYS A 168 -13.82 7.91 28.92
C LYS A 168 -13.15 8.86 27.92
N ASP A 169 -13.00 8.39 26.67
CA ASP A 169 -12.46 9.18 25.57
C ASP A 169 -13.46 10.27 25.15
N LYS A 170 -12.99 11.52 25.13
CA LYS A 170 -13.76 12.71 24.74
C LYS A 170 -13.87 12.89 23.23
N THR A 171 -13.16 12.09 22.44
CA THR A 171 -13.22 12.14 20.97
C THR A 171 -14.64 11.87 20.50
N ALA A 172 -15.13 12.74 19.62
CA ALA A 172 -16.47 12.62 19.07
C ALA A 172 -16.64 11.32 18.29
N ALA A 173 -17.83 10.75 18.31
CA ALA A 173 -18.14 9.61 17.47
C ALA A 173 -18.31 10.04 16.01
N CYS A 174 -17.84 9.22 15.08
CA CYS A 174 -18.08 9.46 13.67
C CYS A 174 -19.57 9.35 13.38
N LYS A 175 -20.10 10.29 12.59
CA LYS A 175 -21.43 10.17 11.99
C LYS A 175 -21.30 9.20 10.82
N LEU A 176 -21.59 7.93 11.08
CA LEU A 176 -21.77 6.95 10.01
C LEU A 176 -22.94 7.41 9.11
N PRO A 177 -22.82 7.23 7.78
CA PRO A 177 -23.94 7.48 6.87
C PRO A 177 -25.14 6.57 7.16
#